data_AF-A0A810PQG3-F1
#
_entry.id   AF-A0A810PQG3-F1
#
_cell.length_a   1.000
_cell.length_b   1.000
_cell.length_c   1.000
_cell.angle_alpha   90.00
_cell.angle_beta   90.00
_cell.angle_gamma   90.00
#
_symmetry.space_group_name_H-M   'P 1'
#
loop_
_entity.id
_entity.type
_entity.pdbx_description
1 polymer ?
#
loop_
_entity_poly.entity_id
_entity_poly.type
_entity_poly.pdbx_seq_one_letter_code
_entity_poly.pdbx_strand_id
1 'polypeptide(L)'
;MYNRYTRNDTGVYTRISQNDTPPPGGGPKPGGPPPGPQPPPEPKPPSGPPHRPERDILNRLLEKLHLGDLDSGDLLVLLLLFLLFREKADEELLIALGLLLIL
;
A
#
# COMPACT_ATOMS: atom_id res chain seq x y z
N MET A 1 -7.95 -26.47 -17.52
CA MET A 1 -8.62 -25.26 -18.04
C MET A 1 -7.93 -24.06 -17.41
N TYR A 2 -7.45 -23.10 -18.20
CA TYR A 2 -6.87 -21.86 -17.67
C TYR A 2 -7.75 -20.69 -18.06
N ASN A 3 -7.82 -19.70 -17.18
CA ASN A 3 -8.58 -18.48 -17.43
C ASN A 3 -7.82 -17.59 -18.41
N ARG A 4 -8.47 -17.16 -19.48
CA ARG A 4 -7.88 -16.28 -20.50
C ARG A 4 -8.29 -14.84 -20.22
N TYR A 5 -7.35 -13.91 -20.31
CA TYR A 5 -7.58 -12.48 -20.07
C TYR A 5 -7.16 -11.67 -21.29
N THR A 6 -7.85 -10.55 -21.54
CA THR A 6 -7.47 -9.58 -22.57
C THR A 6 -7.33 -8.20 -21.95
N ARG A 7 -6.38 -7.42 -22.48
CA ARG A 7 -6.12 -6.05 -22.04
C ARG A 7 -6.91 -5.08 -22.91
N ASN A 8 -7.72 -4.22 -22.31
CA ASN A 8 -8.34 -3.11 -23.05
C ASN A 8 -7.34 -1.94 -23.23
N ASP A 9 -7.73 -0.98 -24.04
CA ASP A 9 -7.01 0.25 -24.36
C ASP A 9 -6.71 1.14 -23.14
N THR A 10 -7.54 1.06 -22.10
CA THR A 10 -7.28 1.70 -20.79
C THR A 10 -6.33 0.89 -19.89
N GLY A 11 -5.91 -0.29 -20.35
CA GLY A 11 -4.88 -1.12 -19.71
C GLY A 11 -5.37 -2.12 -18.68
N VAL A 12 -6.69 -2.23 -18.47
CA VAL A 12 -7.36 -3.16 -17.56
C VAL A 12 -7.53 -4.53 -18.21
N TYR A 13 -7.36 -5.60 -17.44
CA TYR A 13 -7.54 -6.97 -17.90
C TYR A 13 -8.93 -7.51 -17.57
N THR A 14 -9.67 -7.92 -18.60
CA THR A 14 -10.98 -8.59 -18.46
C THR A 14 -10.88 -10.08 -18.82
N ARG A 15 -11.59 -10.93 -18.06
CA ARG A 15 -11.61 -12.37 -18.28
C ARG A 15 -12.47 -12.69 -19.50
N ILE A 16 -11.88 -13.33 -20.50
CA ILE A 16 -12.62 -13.89 -21.62
C ILE A 16 -13.23 -15.20 -21.14
N SER A 17 -14.56 -15.26 -21.14
CA SER A 17 -15.29 -16.50 -20.91
C SER A 17 -14.97 -17.49 -22.03
N GLN A 18 -14.57 -18.71 -21.68
CA GLN A 18 -14.09 -19.74 -22.60
C GLN A 18 -15.13 -20.19 -23.65
N ASN A 19 -16.35 -19.64 -23.64
CA ASN A 19 -17.43 -19.98 -24.56
C ASN A 19 -17.57 -19.03 -25.77
N ASP A 20 -16.84 -17.92 -25.84
CA ASP A 20 -16.85 -17.05 -27.03
C ASP A 20 -15.73 -17.43 -28.01
N THR A 21 -15.69 -18.70 -28.41
CA THR A 21 -15.05 -19.08 -29.68
C THR A 21 -16.16 -19.22 -30.71
N PRO A 22 -16.35 -18.24 -31.63
CA PRO A 22 -17.19 -18.48 -32.79
C PRO A 22 -16.50 -19.54 -33.67
N PRO A 23 -17.22 -20.54 -34.20
CA PRO A 23 -16.69 -21.53 -35.14
C PRO A 23 -16.24 -20.85 -36.45
N PRO A 24 -15.38 -21.50 -37.27
CA PRO A 24 -14.93 -20.94 -38.53
C PRO A 24 -16.08 -20.96 -39.56
N GLY A 25 -16.53 -19.78 -39.98
CA GLY A 25 -17.31 -19.60 -41.22
C GLY A 25 -18.71 -19.00 -41.07
N GLY A 26 -18.98 -17.98 -41.91
CA GLY A 26 -20.28 -17.81 -42.56
C GLY A 26 -21.22 -16.69 -42.08
N GLY A 27 -21.20 -15.55 -42.76
CA GLY A 27 -22.40 -14.78 -43.14
C GLY A 27 -22.83 -13.59 -42.24
N PRO A 28 -23.29 -12.45 -42.82
CA PRO A 28 -23.69 -11.26 -42.09
C PRO A 28 -25.17 -11.30 -41.65
N LYS A 29 -25.49 -10.79 -40.45
CA LYS A 29 -26.87 -10.42 -40.06
C LYS A 29 -26.90 -8.96 -39.57
N PRO A 30 -27.75 -8.09 -40.13
CA PRO A 30 -27.98 -6.74 -39.62
C PRO A 30 -29.08 -6.77 -38.55
N GLY A 31 -28.73 -6.41 -37.31
CA GLY A 31 -29.66 -6.22 -36.21
C GLY A 31 -29.03 -5.26 -35.21
N GLY A 32 -29.67 -4.13 -34.95
CA GLY A 32 -29.14 -3.07 -34.07
C GLY A 32 -28.86 -3.58 -32.65
N PRO A 33 -27.90 -2.98 -31.93
CA PRO A 33 -27.50 -3.47 -30.62
C PRO A 33 -28.61 -3.24 -29.57
N PRO A 34 -28.91 -4.22 -28.70
CA PRO A 34 -29.76 -4.02 -27.53
C PRO A 34 -29.09 -3.03 -26.55
N PRO A 35 -29.84 -2.38 -25.63
CA PRO A 35 -29.27 -1.53 -24.60
C PRO A 35 -28.21 -2.33 -23.83
N GLY A 36 -26.95 -1.90 -23.92
CA GLY A 36 -25.86 -2.55 -23.22
C GLY A 36 -26.09 -2.52 -21.71
N PRO A 37 -25.65 -3.54 -20.96
CA PRO A 37 -25.69 -3.51 -19.50
C PRO A 37 -24.96 -2.26 -18.99
N GLN A 38 -25.59 -1.55 -18.05
CA GLN A 38 -24.98 -0.40 -17.38
C GLN A 38 -23.60 -0.77 -16.84
N PRO A 39 -22.58 0.09 -16.98
CA PRO A 39 -21.26 -0.17 -16.41
C PRO A 39 -21.41 -0.41 -14.89
N PRO A 40 -20.71 -1.40 -14.33
CA PRO A 40 -20.66 -1.59 -12.88
C PRO A 40 -20.22 -0.29 -12.21
N PRO A 41 -20.78 0.06 -11.03
CA PRO A 41 -20.31 1.22 -10.28
C PRO A 41 -18.80 1.09 -10.08
N GLU A 42 -18.06 2.16 -10.40
CA GLU A 42 -16.61 2.21 -10.20
C GLU A 42 -16.29 1.83 -8.74
N PRO A 43 -15.31 0.93 -8.51
CA PRO A 43 -14.83 0.67 -7.16
C PRO A 43 -14.33 1.99 -6.59
N LYS A 44 -15.01 2.50 -5.55
CA LYS A 44 -14.47 3.59 -4.74
C LYS A 44 -13.03 3.23 -4.39
N PRO A 45 -12.06 4.16 -4.54
CA PRO A 45 -10.70 3.89 -4.13
C PRO A 45 -10.75 3.40 -2.68
N PRO A 46 -10.04 2.31 -2.33
CA PRO A 46 -10.00 1.83 -0.96
C PRO A 46 -9.62 3.04 -0.11
N SER A 47 -10.51 3.39 0.81
CA SER A 47 -10.24 4.40 1.82
C SER A 47 -8.86 4.07 2.40
N GLY A 48 -7.98 5.07 2.45
CA GLY A 48 -6.59 4.90 2.85
C GLY A 48 -6.44 4.10 4.15
N PRO A 49 -5.23 3.59 4.43
CA PRO A 49 -4.99 2.67 5.54
C PRO A 49 -5.70 3.16 6.81
N PRO A 50 -6.43 2.28 7.53
CA PRO A 50 -7.24 2.68 8.66
C PRO A 50 -6.38 3.45 9.65
N HIS A 51 -6.79 4.67 9.99
CA HIS A 51 -6.18 5.46 11.04
C HIS A 51 -6.12 4.60 12.30
N ARG A 52 -4.92 4.15 12.68
CA ARG A 52 -4.73 3.40 13.91
C ARG A 52 -4.68 4.41 15.05
N PRO A 53 -5.65 4.42 15.97
CA PRO A 53 -5.69 5.39 17.06
C PRO A 53 -4.42 5.37 17.93
N GLU A 54 -3.77 4.21 18.04
CA GLU A 54 -2.48 4.06 18.74
C GLU A 54 -1.36 4.89 18.10
N ARG A 55 -1.28 4.88 16.76
CA ARG A 55 -0.29 5.67 16.03
C ARG A 55 -0.57 7.16 16.17
N ASP A 56 -1.83 7.56 16.24
CA ASP A 56 -2.21 8.97 16.41
C ASP A 56 -1.81 9.52 17.79
N ILE A 57 -1.77 8.67 18.83
CA ILE A 57 -1.30 9.08 20.17
C ILE A 57 0.22 9.21 20.16
N LEU A 58 0.92 8.23 19.60
CA LEU A 58 2.38 8.26 19.47
C LEU A 58 2.81 9.47 18.65
N ASN A 59 2.20 9.70 17.48
CA ASN A 59 2.51 10.83 16.61
C ASN A 59 2.33 12.18 17.34
N ARG A 60 1.26 12.33 18.13
CA ARG A 60 1.08 13.55 18.95
C ARG A 60 2.14 13.72 20.04
N LEU A 61 2.65 12.64 20.60
CA LEU A 61 3.75 12.68 21.57
C LEU A 61 5.08 13.01 20.87
N LEU A 62 5.33 12.41 19.71
CA LEU A 62 6.48 12.69 18.85
C LEU A 62 6.50 14.16 18.42
N GLU A 63 5.36 14.70 17.96
CA GLU A 63 5.20 16.12 17.62
C GLU A 63 5.49 17.04 18.81
N LYS A 64 4.94 16.72 19.99
CA LYS A 64 5.20 17.50 21.22
C LYS A 64 6.66 17.50 21.65
N LEU A 65 7.37 16.41 21.39
CA LEU A 65 8.78 16.26 21.71
C LEU A 65 9.70 16.74 20.57
N HIS A 66 9.14 17.35 19.51
CA HIS A 66 9.87 17.77 18.31
C HIS A 66 10.63 16.61 17.63
N LEU A 67 10.14 15.38 17.81
CA LEU A 67 10.69 14.14 17.25
C LEU A 67 9.96 13.73 15.95
N GLY A 68 8.97 14.52 15.51
CA GLY A 68 8.18 14.23 14.31
C GLY A 68 8.98 14.33 13.00
N ASP A 69 10.04 15.13 12.98
CA ASP A 69 10.92 15.31 11.82
C ASP A 69 12.12 14.34 11.80
N LEU A 70 12.30 13.51 12.85
CA LEU A 70 13.40 12.55 12.92
C LEU A 70 13.13 11.32 12.09
N ASP A 71 14.19 10.79 11.48
CA ASP A 71 14.10 9.55 10.73
C ASP A 71 13.72 8.38 11.62
N SER A 72 13.02 7.40 11.05
CA SER A 72 12.66 6.18 11.79
C SER A 72 13.87 5.43 12.37
N GLY A 73 15.05 5.61 11.77
CA GLY A 73 16.33 5.12 12.29
C GLY A 73 16.72 5.83 13.58
N ASP A 74 16.70 7.16 13.59
CA ASP A 74 17.03 7.98 14.76
C ASP A 74 16.07 7.73 15.92
N LEU A 75 14.77 7.56 15.63
CA LEU A 75 13.79 7.19 16.63
C LEU A 75 14.09 5.82 17.25
N LEU A 76 14.56 4.87 16.45
CA LEU A 76 14.96 3.54 16.92
C LEU A 76 16.26 3.60 17.72
N VAL A 77 17.22 4.43 17.31
CA VAL A 77 18.47 4.68 18.05
C VAL A 77 18.17 5.37 19.39
N LEU A 78 17.27 6.35 19.42
CA LEU A 78 16.79 7.00 20.65
C LEU A 78 16.09 6.00 21.58
N LEU A 79 15.24 5.14 21.04
CA LEU A 79 14.60 4.07 21.81
C LEU A 79 15.64 3.10 22.37
N LEU A 80 16.64 2.72 21.57
CA LEU A 80 17.72 1.83 21.98
C LEU A 80 18.61 2.49 23.05
N LEU A 81 19.00 3.74 22.87
CA LEU A 81 19.71 4.55 23.86
C LEU A 81 18.94 4.62 25.18
N PHE A 82 17.62 4.84 25.12
CA PHE A 82 16.77 4.87 26.31
C PHE A 82 16.75 3.53 27.04
N LEU A 83 16.59 2.41 26.30
CA LEU A 83 16.59 1.07 26.89
C LEU A 83 17.96 0.72 27.49
N LEU A 84 19.04 0.97 26.77
CA LEU A 84 20.41 0.73 27.22
C LEU A 84 20.75 1.58 28.46
N PHE A 85 20.35 2.86 28.46
CA PHE A 85 20.56 3.74 29.60
C PHE A 85 19.77 3.28 30.83
N ARG A 86 18.52 2.85 30.64
CA ARG A 86 17.68 2.30 31.71
C ARG A 86 18.29 1.03 32.32
N GLU A 87 18.90 0.18 31.50
CA GLU A 87 19.52 -1.07 31.93
C GLU A 87 20.96 -0.90 32.42
N LYS A 88 21.52 0.33 32.36
CA LYS A 88 22.94 0.63 32.63
C LYS A 88 23.89 -0.26 31.82
N ALA A 89 23.63 -0.31 30.52
CA ALA A 89 24.49 -0.99 29.56
C ALA A 89 25.85 -0.30 29.42
N ASP A 90 26.68 -0.84 28.52
CA ASP A 90 28.05 -0.38 28.26
C ASP A 90 28.11 1.08 27.82
N GLU A 91 28.90 1.88 28.54
CA GLU A 91 29.11 3.31 28.28
C GLU A 91 29.68 3.56 26.88
N GLU A 92 30.53 2.66 26.38
CA GLU A 92 31.11 2.77 25.05
C GLU A 92 30.04 2.68 23.96
N LEU A 93 29.07 1.77 24.12
CA LEU A 93 27.96 1.59 23.20
C LEU A 93 26.98 2.78 23.26
N LEU A 94 26.70 3.28 24.47
CA LEU A 94 25.87 4.47 24.67
C LEU A 94 26.49 5.70 23.99
N ILE A 95 27.80 5.88 24.12
CA ILE A 95 28.52 6.98 23.44
C ILE A 95 28.50 6.76 21.93
N ALA A 96 28.78 5.55 21.44
CA ALA A 96 28.78 5.27 20.00
C ALA A 96 27.41 5.54 19.35
N LEU A 97 26.32 5.09 19.99
CA LEU A 97 24.96 5.35 19.52
C LEU A 97 24.57 6.83 19.68
N GLY A 98 25.03 7.51 20.73
CA GLY A 98 24.83 8.95 20.91
C GLY A 98 25.54 9.78 19.84
N LEU A 99 26.75 9.37 19.45
CA LEU A 99 27.51 10.00 18.36
C LEU A 99 26.89 9.70 16.99
N LEU A 100 26.35 8.49 16.80
CA LEU A 100 25.63 8.13 15.56
C LEU A 100 24.42 9.03 15.32
N LEU A 101 23.75 9.48 16.38
CA LEU A 101 22.55 10.33 16.29
C LEU A 101 22.86 11.78 15.84
N ILE A 102 24.09 12.24 16.00
CA ILE A 102 24.51 13.60 15.64
C ILE A 102 25.30 13.66 14.33
N LEU A 103 25.64 12.50 13.74
CA LEU A 103 26.48 12.37 12.56
C LEU A 103 25.65 12.43 11.27
#